data_AF-A0A369LFS5-F1
#
_entry.id   AF-A0A369LFS5-F1
#
_cell.length_a   1.000
_cell.length_b   1.000
_cell.length_c   1.000
_cell.angle_alpha   90.00
_cell.angle_beta   90.00
_cell.angle_gamma   90.00
#
_symmetry.space_group_name_H-M   'P 1'
#
loop_
_entity.id
_entity.type
_entity.pdbx_description
1 polymer ?
#
loop_
_entity_poly.entity_id
_entity_poly.type
_entity_poly.pdbx_seq_one_letter_code
_entity_poly.pdbx_strand_id
1 'polypeptide(L)'
;MANGLTYARKTASTEATKQLAETLAPYLHPGDVVVLSGDLGAGKTQFVQGVAAGLGISAQVTSPTFNILLEYYQGRIPLYHFDLYRLDDQDELEDTGYYDTIDADGVSFIEWGEKFPGALPYGYLEIRILVAEDGGRRVFAHALGNRARQLLTVWANDSKARLSKTTASAGGFIVPGGAPMSTGSIPPIKVAEAKPADSPAETM
;
A
#
# COMPACT_ATOMS: atom_id res chain seq x y z
N MET A 1 -3.02 22.53 2.52
CA MET A 1 -1.73 22.10 3.12
C MET A 1 -1.96 20.75 3.81
N ALA A 2 -1.82 19.63 3.10
CA ALA A 2 -2.00 18.32 3.69
C ALA A 2 -0.68 17.90 4.37
N ASN A 3 -0.64 17.95 5.71
CA ASN A 3 0.45 17.39 6.51
C ASN A 3 0.38 15.85 6.45
N GLY A 4 0.61 15.28 5.27
CA GLY A 4 0.72 13.84 5.09
C GLY A 4 1.93 13.32 5.86
N LEU A 5 1.72 12.37 6.76
CA LEU A 5 2.82 11.62 7.36
C LEU A 5 3.46 10.81 6.23
N THR A 6 4.74 11.05 5.92
CA THR A 6 5.48 10.29 4.93
C THR A 6 6.46 9.36 5.65
N TYR A 7 6.37 8.06 5.38
CA TYR A 7 7.35 7.08 5.79
C TYR A 7 8.14 6.63 4.56
N ALA A 8 9.45 6.48 4.70
CA ALA A 8 10.30 5.97 3.64
C ALA A 8 11.27 4.93 4.19
N ARG A 9 11.47 3.85 3.44
CA ARG A 9 12.40 2.79 3.78
C ARG A 9 13.12 2.24 2.57
N LYS A 10 14.37 1.83 2.76
CA LYS A 10 15.13 1.05 1.78
C LYS A 10 15.13 -0.43 2.17
N THR A 11 14.96 -1.31 1.19
CA THR A 11 15.10 -2.76 1.33
C THR A 11 16.16 -3.24 0.33
N ALA A 12 17.03 -4.15 0.76
CA ALA A 12 18.17 -4.61 -0.04
C ALA A 12 17.85 -5.82 -0.93
N SER A 13 16.68 -6.44 -0.76
CA SER A 13 16.28 -7.62 -1.51
C SER A 13 14.76 -7.75 -1.57
N THR A 14 14.28 -8.66 -2.43
CA THR A 14 12.87 -9.06 -2.48
C THR A 14 12.39 -9.60 -1.13
N GLU A 15 13.21 -10.42 -0.49
CA GLU A 15 12.90 -11.00 0.83
C GLU A 15 12.78 -9.93 1.92
N ALA A 16 13.70 -8.95 1.93
CA ALA A 16 13.59 -7.81 2.85
C ALA A 16 12.33 -6.95 2.59
N THR A 17 11.85 -6.90 1.34
CA THR A 17 10.59 -6.22 1.00
C THR A 17 9.38 -6.99 1.53
N LYS A 18 9.38 -8.32 1.43
CA LYS A 18 8.35 -9.18 2.03
C LYS A 18 8.30 -9.04 3.54
N GLN A 19 9.46 -9.11 4.20
CA GLN A 19 9.56 -8.96 5.65
C GLN A 19 9.08 -7.58 6.12
N LEU A 20 9.41 -6.51 5.38
CA LEU A 20 8.86 -5.18 5.66
C LEU A 20 7.33 -5.18 5.54
N ALA A 21 6.80 -5.77 4.48
CA ALA A 21 5.36 -5.83 4.24
C ALA A 21 4.63 -6.68 5.30
N GLU A 22 5.23 -7.79 5.73
CA GLU A 22 4.71 -8.65 6.81
C GLU A 22 4.50 -7.87 8.11
N THR A 23 5.38 -6.91 8.44
CA THR A 23 5.22 -6.07 9.65
C THR A 23 4.00 -5.16 9.62
N LEU A 24 3.39 -4.92 8.45
CA LEU A 24 2.14 -4.16 8.34
C LEU A 24 0.95 -5.01 8.80
N ALA A 25 1.00 -6.32 8.55
CA ALA A 25 -0.14 -7.22 8.69
C ALA A 25 -0.83 -7.22 10.07
N PRO A 26 -0.13 -7.14 11.21
CA PRO A 26 -0.77 -7.11 12.53
C PRO A 26 -1.66 -5.88 12.79
N TYR A 27 -1.48 -4.81 12.01
CA TYR A 27 -2.17 -3.53 12.21
C TYR A 27 -3.35 -3.33 11.27
N LEU A 28 -3.55 -4.24 10.32
CA LEU A 28 -4.64 -4.20 9.35
C LEU A 28 -5.96 -4.62 10.01
N HIS A 29 -7.03 -3.96 9.63
CA HIS A 29 -8.41 -4.24 10.03
C HIS A 29 -9.29 -4.42 8.78
N PRO A 30 -10.45 -5.09 8.92
CA PRO A 30 -11.49 -5.07 7.89
C PRO A 30 -11.82 -3.63 7.46
N GLY A 31 -12.00 -3.43 6.15
CA GLY A 31 -12.24 -2.13 5.52
C GLY A 31 -10.98 -1.28 5.31
N ASP A 32 -9.78 -1.76 5.67
CA ASP A 32 -8.55 -1.07 5.28
C ASP A 32 -8.28 -1.26 3.79
N VAL A 33 -7.92 -0.16 3.11
CA VAL A 33 -7.49 -0.18 1.71
C VAL A 33 -6.03 0.28 1.60
N VAL A 34 -5.24 -0.53 0.89
CA VAL A 34 -3.83 -0.27 0.60
C VAL A 34 -3.64 -0.21 -0.91
N VAL A 35 -3.21 0.95 -1.42
CA VAL A 35 -2.94 1.16 -2.85
C VAL A 35 -1.46 1.01 -3.11
N LEU A 36 -1.07 0.12 -4.01
CA LEU A 36 0.31 -0.16 -4.38
C LEU A 36 0.65 0.42 -5.74
N SER A 37 1.62 1.33 -5.78
CA SER A 37 2.10 1.96 -7.02
C SER A 37 3.59 1.73 -7.24
N GLY A 38 4.01 1.81 -8.51
CA GLY A 38 5.40 1.61 -8.92
C GLY A 38 5.51 0.84 -10.24
N ASP A 39 6.68 0.92 -10.87
CA ASP A 39 6.90 0.35 -12.20
C ASP A 39 6.66 -1.18 -12.25
N LEU A 40 6.53 -1.70 -13.47
CA LEU A 40 6.46 -3.15 -13.68
C LEU A 40 7.72 -3.82 -13.09
N GLY A 41 7.54 -4.86 -12.27
CA GLY A 41 8.65 -5.51 -11.57
C GLY A 41 9.19 -4.76 -10.34
N ALA A 42 8.58 -3.64 -9.93
CA ALA A 42 8.95 -2.93 -8.71
C ALA A 42 8.75 -3.77 -7.43
N GLY A 43 7.90 -4.79 -7.47
CA GLY A 43 7.69 -5.71 -6.34
C GLY A 43 6.39 -5.49 -5.57
N LYS A 44 5.38 -4.90 -6.21
CA LYS A 44 4.02 -4.72 -5.65
C LYS A 44 3.41 -6.05 -5.18
N THR A 45 3.32 -7.05 -6.06
CA THR A 45 2.87 -8.42 -5.69
C THR A 45 3.73 -9.05 -4.59
N GLN A 46 5.04 -8.79 -4.57
CA GLN A 46 5.93 -9.30 -3.50
C GLN A 46 5.59 -8.65 -2.16
N PHE A 47 5.18 -7.38 -2.16
CA PHE A 47 4.67 -6.71 -0.96
C PHE A 47 3.40 -7.40 -0.47
N VAL A 48 2.42 -7.67 -1.35
CA VAL A 48 1.19 -8.38 -0.99
C VAL A 48 1.49 -9.77 -0.42
N GLN A 49 2.43 -10.52 -1.00
CA GLN A 49 2.87 -11.81 -0.48
C GLN A 49 3.40 -11.73 0.96
N GLY A 50 4.17 -10.69 1.29
CA GLY A 50 4.66 -10.48 2.65
C GLY A 50 3.52 -10.16 3.63
N VAL A 51 2.57 -9.32 3.23
CA VAL A 51 1.36 -9.05 4.02
C VAL A 51 0.54 -10.32 4.24
N ALA A 52 0.30 -11.09 3.18
CA ALA A 52 -0.46 -12.32 3.24
C ALA A 52 0.15 -13.33 4.23
N ALA A 53 1.48 -13.48 4.19
CA ALA A 53 2.20 -14.29 5.17
C ALA A 53 1.95 -13.81 6.61
N GLY A 54 2.03 -12.49 6.85
CA GLY A 54 1.77 -11.89 8.17
C GLY A 54 0.31 -11.97 8.62
N LEU A 55 -0.63 -12.12 7.68
CA LEU A 55 -2.04 -12.42 7.95
C LEU A 55 -2.28 -13.91 8.22
N GLY A 56 -1.28 -14.78 8.03
CA GLY A 56 -1.41 -16.23 8.20
C GLY A 56 -2.04 -16.93 6.99
N ILE A 57 -2.03 -16.30 5.82
CA ILE A 57 -2.52 -16.91 4.58
C ILE A 57 -1.49 -17.90 4.06
N SER A 58 -1.85 -19.18 4.04
CA SER A 58 -1.00 -20.28 3.59
C SER A 58 -1.09 -20.56 2.08
N ALA A 59 -2.14 -20.06 1.43
CA ALA A 59 -2.34 -20.17 -0.01
C ALA A 59 -1.25 -19.42 -0.78
N GLN A 60 -0.95 -19.89 -1.99
CA GLN A 60 0.00 -19.20 -2.86
C GLN A 60 -0.60 -17.88 -3.36
N VAL A 61 -0.01 -16.76 -2.96
CA VAL A 61 -0.39 -15.43 -3.45
C VAL A 61 0.37 -15.09 -4.73
N THR A 62 -0.37 -14.82 -5.80
CA THR A 62 0.16 -14.49 -7.14
C THR A 62 -0.44 -13.18 -7.63
N SER A 63 0.11 -12.61 -8.72
CA SER A 63 -0.46 -11.39 -9.31
C SER A 63 -1.80 -11.73 -9.98
N PRO A 64 -2.90 -11.05 -9.62
CA PRO A 64 -4.20 -11.27 -10.23
C PRO A 64 -4.34 -10.56 -11.59
N THR A 65 -3.24 -10.22 -12.29
CA THR A 65 -3.27 -9.42 -13.54
C THR A 65 -4.24 -9.92 -14.62
N PHE A 66 -4.56 -11.22 -14.66
CA PHE A 66 -5.58 -11.78 -15.57
C PHE A 66 -6.96 -11.94 -14.93
N ASN A 67 -7.02 -12.23 -13.63
CA ASN A 67 -8.28 -12.43 -12.91
C ASN A 67 -8.88 -11.12 -12.38
N ILE A 68 -8.09 -10.04 -12.41
CA ILE A 68 -8.29 -8.73 -11.78
C ILE A 68 -8.37 -8.79 -10.26
N LEU A 69 -9.11 -9.74 -9.70
CA LEU A 69 -9.29 -9.99 -8.27
C LEU A 69 -8.91 -11.44 -7.92
N LEU A 70 -8.17 -11.60 -6.82
CA LEU A 70 -8.01 -12.86 -6.10
C LEU A 70 -8.35 -12.67 -4.63
N GLU A 71 -9.11 -13.61 -4.07
CA GLU A 71 -9.65 -13.52 -2.72
C GLU A 71 -9.07 -14.65 -1.84
N TYR A 72 -8.62 -14.28 -0.63
CA TYR A 72 -7.99 -15.19 0.30
C TYR A 72 -8.67 -15.10 1.67
N TYR A 73 -9.53 -16.08 1.97
CA TYR A 73 -10.32 -16.12 3.20
C TYR A 73 -9.61 -16.79 4.38
N GLN A 74 -8.56 -17.57 4.11
CA GLN A 74 -7.88 -18.38 5.13
C GLN A 74 -6.73 -17.60 5.77
N GLY A 75 -7.05 -16.64 6.63
CA GLY A 75 -6.09 -15.85 7.41
C GLY A 75 -6.76 -15.21 8.62
N ARG A 76 -6.08 -14.28 9.28
CA ARG A 76 -6.64 -13.49 10.40
C ARG A 76 -7.84 -12.65 9.96
N ILE A 77 -7.79 -12.10 8.75
CA ILE A 77 -8.85 -11.37 8.06
C ILE A 77 -8.79 -11.73 6.57
N PRO A 78 -9.91 -11.68 5.81
CA PRO A 78 -9.87 -11.87 4.36
C PRO A 78 -8.93 -10.86 3.69
N LEU A 79 -8.21 -11.30 2.65
CA LEU A 79 -7.40 -10.45 1.78
C LEU A 79 -8.00 -10.43 0.37
N TYR A 80 -8.30 -9.23 -0.11
CA TYR A 80 -8.73 -8.98 -1.48
C TYR A 80 -7.57 -8.35 -2.24
N HIS A 81 -7.02 -9.09 -3.19
CA HIS A 81 -5.89 -8.63 -3.99
C HIS A 81 -6.38 -8.26 -5.39
N PHE A 82 -6.29 -6.98 -5.70
CA PHE A 82 -6.59 -6.42 -7.01
C PHE A 82 -5.33 -6.07 -7.78
N ASP A 83 -5.34 -6.26 -9.10
CA ASP A 83 -4.33 -5.77 -10.02
C ASP A 83 -5.01 -5.15 -11.23
N LEU A 84 -5.04 -3.82 -11.26
CA LEU A 84 -5.76 -3.03 -12.25
C LEU A 84 -4.88 -2.65 -13.45
N TYR A 85 -3.68 -3.25 -13.59
CA TYR A 85 -2.73 -2.92 -14.65
C TYR A 85 -3.34 -2.93 -16.06
N ARG A 86 -4.24 -3.88 -16.32
CA ARG A 86 -4.81 -4.16 -17.64
C ARG A 86 -6.07 -3.40 -18.01
N LEU A 87 -6.76 -2.82 -17.04
CA LEU A 87 -7.97 -2.05 -17.32
C LEU A 87 -7.55 -0.69 -17.83
N ASP A 88 -8.16 -0.17 -18.87
CA ASP A 88 -7.84 1.14 -19.42
C ASP A 88 -8.91 2.18 -19.09
N ASP A 89 -10.15 1.75 -18.84
CA ASP A 89 -11.27 2.58 -18.44
C ASP A 89 -11.81 2.21 -17.05
N GLN A 90 -12.35 3.20 -16.34
CA GLN A 90 -12.94 3.01 -15.01
C GLN A 90 -14.24 2.19 -15.08
N ASP A 91 -14.99 2.28 -16.19
CA ASP A 91 -16.24 1.53 -16.39
C ASP A 91 -15.99 0.01 -16.40
N GLU A 92 -14.79 -0.43 -16.79
CA GLU A 92 -14.41 -1.85 -16.75
C GLU A 92 -14.39 -2.42 -15.32
N LEU A 93 -14.31 -1.58 -14.28
CA LEU A 93 -14.34 -2.03 -12.89
C LEU A 93 -15.69 -2.63 -12.48
N GLU A 94 -16.79 -2.23 -13.13
CA GLU A 94 -18.14 -2.70 -12.80
C GLU A 94 -18.26 -4.23 -12.90
N ASP A 95 -17.64 -4.82 -13.92
CA ASP A 95 -17.71 -6.27 -14.18
C ASP A 95 -16.67 -7.10 -13.42
N THR A 96 -15.82 -6.46 -12.60
CA THR A 96 -14.68 -7.13 -11.93
C THR A 96 -14.98 -7.56 -10.49
N GLY A 97 -16.11 -7.14 -9.92
CA GLY A 97 -16.41 -7.28 -8.50
C GLY A 97 -15.66 -6.28 -7.61
N TYR A 98 -15.06 -5.23 -8.19
CA TYR A 98 -14.31 -4.22 -7.45
C TYR A 98 -15.17 -3.48 -6.42
N TYR A 99 -16.30 -2.93 -6.86
CA TYR A 99 -17.17 -2.10 -6.01
C TYR A 99 -17.85 -2.88 -4.89
N ASP A 100 -18.08 -4.18 -5.10
CA ASP A 100 -18.67 -5.06 -4.08
C ASP A 100 -17.66 -5.44 -2.98
N THR A 101 -16.37 -5.44 -3.30
CA THR A 101 -15.36 -6.08 -2.46
C THR A 101 -14.36 -5.11 -1.82
N ILE A 102 -14.15 -3.93 -2.40
CA ILE A 102 -13.09 -2.99 -1.95
C ILE A 102 -13.19 -2.62 -0.46
N ASP A 103 -14.39 -2.40 0.06
CA ASP A 103 -14.65 -2.00 1.45
C ASP A 103 -15.42 -3.09 2.23
N ALA A 104 -15.30 -4.35 1.80
CA ALA A 104 -15.96 -5.49 2.42
C ALA A 104 -15.34 -5.88 3.78
N ASP A 105 -15.58 -7.11 4.26
CA ASP A 105 -15.17 -7.60 5.58
C ASP A 105 -13.68 -8.01 5.69
N GLY A 106 -12.88 -7.62 4.70
CA GLY A 106 -11.45 -7.91 4.60
C GLY A 106 -10.58 -6.67 4.42
N VAL A 107 -9.32 -6.90 4.06
CA VAL A 107 -8.38 -5.84 3.66
C VAL A 107 -8.13 -5.90 2.16
N SER A 108 -8.20 -4.74 1.51
CA SER A 108 -7.99 -4.63 0.07
C SER A 108 -6.59 -4.13 -0.26
N PHE A 109 -5.88 -4.86 -1.12
CA PHE A 109 -4.60 -4.47 -1.70
C PHE A 109 -4.76 -4.27 -3.20
N ILE A 110 -4.57 -3.04 -3.67
CA ILE A 110 -4.87 -2.66 -5.05
C ILE A 110 -3.57 -2.26 -5.74
N GLU A 111 -3.04 -3.13 -6.59
CA GLU A 111 -1.96 -2.76 -7.50
C GLU A 111 -2.50 -1.89 -8.63
N TRP A 112 -1.78 -0.80 -8.96
CA TRP A 112 -2.15 0.15 -10.01
C TRP A 112 -3.47 0.91 -9.75
N GLY A 113 -3.89 1.02 -8.48
CA GLY A 113 -5.09 1.78 -8.10
C GLY A 113 -5.02 3.26 -8.50
N GLU A 114 -3.82 3.82 -8.66
CA GLU A 114 -3.61 5.18 -9.12
C GLU A 114 -4.10 5.45 -10.56
N LYS A 115 -4.37 4.41 -11.37
CA LYS A 115 -4.99 4.57 -12.70
C LYS A 115 -6.43 5.10 -12.59
N PHE A 116 -7.12 4.81 -11.50
CA PHE A 116 -8.55 5.09 -11.30
C PHE A 116 -8.80 5.85 -9.99
N PRO A 117 -8.29 7.09 -9.85
CA PRO A 117 -8.40 7.84 -8.60
C PRO A 117 -9.86 8.13 -8.20
N GLY A 118 -10.79 8.13 -9.15
CA GLY A 118 -12.23 8.30 -8.89
C GLY A 118 -12.92 7.08 -8.29
N ALA A 119 -12.30 5.89 -8.40
CA ALA A 119 -12.82 4.64 -7.84
C ALA A 119 -12.26 4.32 -6.44
N LEU A 120 -11.20 5.02 -6.01
CA LEU A 120 -10.60 4.81 -4.69
C LEU A 120 -11.47 5.39 -3.57
N PRO A 121 -11.50 4.77 -2.37
CA PRO A 121 -12.22 5.31 -1.23
C PRO A 121 -11.57 6.60 -0.72
N TYR A 122 -12.30 7.36 0.09
CA TYR A 122 -11.81 8.61 0.70
C TYR A 122 -10.55 8.45 1.57
N GLY A 123 -10.33 7.26 2.13
CA GLY A 123 -9.20 6.98 3.00
C GLY A 123 -8.50 5.68 2.65
N TYR A 124 -7.21 5.75 2.39
CA TYR A 124 -6.38 4.59 2.06
C TYR A 124 -4.91 4.86 2.43
N LEU A 125 -4.15 3.78 2.59
CA LEU A 125 -2.70 3.83 2.71
C LEU A 125 -2.10 3.64 1.31
N GLU A 126 -1.46 4.66 0.77
CA GLU A 126 -0.67 4.52 -0.44
C GLU A 126 0.72 4.00 -0.11
N ILE A 127 1.20 3.01 -0.86
CA ILE A 127 2.57 2.50 -0.80
C ILE A 127 3.16 2.52 -2.20
N ARG A 128 4.18 3.36 -2.40
CA ARG A 128 4.93 3.46 -3.64
C ARG A 128 6.26 2.73 -3.53
N ILE A 129 6.53 1.84 -4.48
CA ILE A 129 7.77 1.05 -4.52
C ILE A 129 8.59 1.46 -5.74
N LEU A 130 9.81 1.93 -5.51
CA LEU A 130 10.76 2.31 -6.56
C LEU A 130 11.96 1.36 -6.56
N VAL A 131 12.43 1.00 -7.75
CA VAL A 131 13.70 0.28 -7.92
C VAL A 131 14.85 1.25 -7.66
N ALA A 132 15.78 0.87 -6.79
CA ALA A 132 16.99 1.65 -6.52
C ALA A 132 18.13 1.21 -7.46
N GLU A 133 19.09 2.11 -7.69
CA GLU A 133 20.26 1.86 -8.58
C GLU A 133 21.09 0.64 -8.16
N ASP A 134 21.12 0.33 -6.86
CA ASP A 134 21.84 -0.82 -6.31
C ASP A 134 21.04 -2.14 -6.37
N GLY A 135 19.92 -2.16 -7.11
CA GLY A 135 19.04 -3.31 -7.24
C GLY A 135 18.07 -3.50 -6.07
N GLY A 136 18.18 -2.70 -5.00
CA GLY A 136 17.24 -2.68 -3.88
C GLY A 136 15.89 -2.03 -4.23
N ARG A 137 15.05 -1.80 -3.22
CA ARG A 137 13.81 -1.01 -3.34
C ARG A 137 13.78 0.15 -2.36
N ARG A 138 13.12 1.23 -2.76
CA ARG A 138 12.69 2.32 -1.87
C ARG A 138 11.17 2.28 -1.77
N VAL A 139 10.68 2.01 -0.56
CA VAL A 139 9.26 1.95 -0.24
C VAL A 139 8.87 3.25 0.44
N PHE A 140 7.92 3.97 -0.13
CA PHE A 140 7.32 5.17 0.43
C PHE A 140 5.90 4.86 0.83
N ALA A 141 5.44 5.40 1.96
CA ALA A 141 4.05 5.28 2.36
C ALA A 141 3.47 6.64 2.70
N HIS A 142 2.24 6.87 2.24
CA HIS A 142 1.48 8.10 2.42
C HIS A 142 0.05 7.76 2.83
N ALA A 143 -0.46 8.44 3.85
CA ALA A 143 -1.77 8.15 4.42
C ALA A 143 -2.81 9.21 4.06
N LEU A 144 -3.93 8.76 3.47
CA LEU A 144 -5.11 9.57 3.22
C LEU A 144 -6.26 9.15 4.16
N GLY A 145 -6.90 10.11 4.81
CA GLY A 145 -7.92 9.85 5.82
C GLY A 145 -7.37 9.46 7.20
N ASN A 146 -8.26 9.45 8.21
CA ASN A 146 -7.86 9.29 9.61
C ASN A 146 -7.37 7.87 9.92
N ARG A 147 -8.05 6.85 9.40
CA ARG A 147 -7.69 5.44 9.61
C ARG A 147 -6.30 5.12 9.06
N ALA A 148 -6.01 5.53 7.82
CA ALA A 148 -4.70 5.31 7.21
C ALA A 148 -3.58 6.05 7.97
N ARG A 149 -3.84 7.25 8.51
CA ARG A 149 -2.85 7.98 9.32
C ARG A 149 -2.51 7.24 10.60
N GLN A 150 -3.50 6.68 11.28
CA GLN A 150 -3.29 5.85 12.46
C GLN A 150 -2.49 4.60 12.10
N LEU A 151 -2.88 3.90 11.03
CA LEU A 151 -2.19 2.72 10.52
C LEU A 151 -0.72 3.03 10.24
N LEU A 152 -0.43 4.09 9.46
CA LEU A 152 0.92 4.48 9.11
C LEU A 152 1.74 4.90 10.33
N THR A 153 1.14 5.61 11.28
CA THR A 153 1.83 6.02 12.50
C THR A 153 2.30 4.82 13.31
N VAL A 154 1.41 3.85 13.53
CA VAL A 154 1.73 2.64 14.31
C VAL A 154 2.75 1.79 13.55
N TRP A 155 2.55 1.56 12.25
CA TRP A 155 3.47 0.76 11.44
C TRP A 155 4.86 1.40 11.32
N ALA A 156 4.96 2.72 11.12
CA ALA A 156 6.24 3.42 11.04
C ALA A 156 7.03 3.38 12.37
N ASN A 157 6.34 3.34 13.52
CA ASN A 157 6.97 3.21 14.82
C ASN A 157 7.46 1.78 15.09
N ASP A 158 6.63 0.77 14.80
CA ASP A 158 6.96 -0.63 15.03
C ASP A 158 8.06 -1.15 14.09
N SER A 159 7.98 -0.81 12.81
CA SER A 159 8.96 -1.23 11.79
C SER A 159 10.37 -0.69 12.08
N LYS A 160 10.50 0.46 12.75
CA LYS A 160 11.78 0.97 13.27
C LYS A 160 12.26 0.15 14.47
N ALA A 161 11.38 -0.14 15.43
CA ALA A 161 11.70 -0.85 16.65
C ALA A 161 12.13 -2.32 16.40
N ARG A 162 11.37 -3.07 15.58
CA ARG A 162 11.65 -4.49 15.32
C ARG A 162 12.98 -4.73 14.61
N LEU A 163 13.33 -3.87 13.67
CA LEU A 163 14.55 -4.03 12.88
C LEU A 163 15.79 -3.41 13.54
N SER A 164 15.63 -2.45 14.46
CA SER A 164 16.73 -2.05 15.36
C SER A 164 17.22 -3.19 16.26
N LYS A 165 16.30 -4.08 16.68
CA LYS A 165 16.63 -5.29 17.45
C LYS A 165 17.29 -6.38 16.59
N THR A 166 16.94 -6.49 15.31
CA THR A 166 17.59 -7.40 14.36
C THR A 166 19.02 -6.98 14.03
N THR A 167 19.32 -5.67 14.01
CA THR A 167 20.71 -5.19 13.83
C THR A 167 21.52 -5.32 15.13
N ALA A 168 20.91 -5.28 16.31
CA ALA A 168 21.62 -5.42 17.59
C ALA A 168 22.23 -6.82 17.82
N SER A 169 21.86 -7.84 17.04
CA SER A 169 22.48 -9.17 17.08
C SER A 169 23.60 -9.38 16.05
N ALA A 170 23.90 -8.40 15.20
CA ALA A 170 25.03 -8.43 14.25
C ALA A 170 25.94 -7.23 14.52
N GLY A 171 27.13 -7.50 15.06
CA GLY A 171 28.01 -6.51 15.68
C GLY A 171 28.40 -5.29 14.82
N GLY A 172 28.38 -4.13 15.49
CA GLY A 172 29.34 -3.02 15.39
C GLY A 172 29.58 -2.33 14.04
N PHE A 173 29.13 -1.08 13.88
CA PHE A 173 29.97 0.13 14.00
C PHE A 173 29.11 1.38 13.84
N ILE A 174 29.33 2.38 14.71
CA ILE A 174 28.79 3.74 14.57
C ILE A 174 29.79 4.54 13.74
N VAL A 175 29.34 5.20 12.67
CA VAL A 175 30.10 6.26 12.01
C VAL A 175 29.34 7.57 12.23
N PRO A 176 29.89 8.58 12.93
CA PRO A 176 29.24 9.85 13.11
C PRO A 176 29.53 10.78 11.91
N GLY A 177 28.48 11.38 11.35
CA GLY A 177 28.61 12.55 10.47
C GLY A 177 28.20 12.30 9.02
N GLY A 178 26.95 12.62 8.71
CA GLY A 178 26.47 12.87 7.36
C GLY A 178 25.40 13.94 7.43
N ALA A 179 25.62 15.08 6.78
CA ALA A 179 24.72 16.24 6.75
C ALA A 179 23.29 15.84 6.33
N PRO A 180 22.24 16.57 6.77
CA PRO A 180 20.87 16.29 6.37
C PRO A 180 20.74 16.44 4.85
N MET A 181 20.49 15.32 4.16
CA MET A 181 20.19 15.33 2.73
C MET A 181 18.83 15.96 2.50
N SER A 182 18.82 17.02 1.68
CA SER A 182 17.65 17.78 1.26
C SER A 182 16.46 16.86 0.95
N THR A 183 15.36 17.09 1.67
CA THR A 183 14.04 16.53 1.36
C THR A 183 13.57 17.18 0.07
N GLY A 184 13.95 16.61 -1.08
CA GLY A 184 13.31 16.92 -2.35
C GLY A 184 11.81 16.67 -2.17
N SER A 185 11.03 17.76 -2.18
CA SER A 185 9.58 17.70 -2.06
C SER A 185 9.03 16.85 -3.20
N ILE A 186 8.57 15.64 -2.87
CA ILE A 186 7.80 14.82 -3.80
C ILE A 186 6.42 15.48 -3.87
N PRO A 187 5.97 15.97 -5.05
CA PRO A 187 4.65 16.54 -5.14
C PRO A 187 3.62 15.45 -4.85
N PRO A 188 2.59 15.72 -4.03
CA PRO A 188 1.44 14.82 -3.96
C PRO A 188 0.86 14.68 -5.37
N ILE A 189 0.40 13.48 -5.72
CA ILE A 189 -0.41 13.29 -6.91
C ILE A 189 -1.62 14.22 -6.75
N LYS A 190 -1.94 14.99 -7.79
CA LYS A 190 -3.09 15.88 -7.79
C LYS A 190 -4.34 15.04 -7.51
N VAL A 191 -4.90 15.19 -6.31
CA VAL A 191 -6.26 14.73 -6.04
C VAL A 191 -7.16 15.57 -6.93
N ALA A 192 -7.89 14.94 -7.85
CA ALA A 192 -8.92 15.63 -8.61
C ALA A 192 -9.92 16.21 -7.61
N GLU A 193 -10.16 17.53 -7.67
CA GLU A 193 -11.20 18.17 -6.86
C GLU A 193 -12.54 17.51 -7.20
N ALA A 194 -13.17 16.87 -6.22
CA ALA A 194 -14.51 16.33 -6.39
C ALA A 194 -15.44 17.50 -6.73
N LYS A 195 -15.99 17.50 -7.95
CA LYS A 195 -17.02 18.44 -8.37
C LYS A 195 -18.23 18.20 -7.46
N PRO A 196 -18.82 19.23 -6.82
CA PRO A 196 -19.99 19.03 -5.98
C PRO A 196 -21.10 18.37 -6.80
N ALA A 197 -21.72 17.34 -6.23
CA ALA A 197 -22.90 16.71 -6.81
C ALA A 197 -23.98 17.78 -7.02
N ASP A 198 -24.45 17.92 -8.26
CA ASP A 198 -25.63 18.74 -8.52
C ASP A 198 -26.80 18.16 -7.73
N SER A 199 -27.37 18.99 -6.87
CA SER A 199 -28.55 18.66 -6.08
C SER A 199 -29.69 18.32 -7.05
N PRO A 200 -30.44 17.22 -6.83
CA PRO A 200 -31.62 16.96 -7.65
C PRO A 200 -32.60 18.11 -7.42
N ALA A 201 -32.97 18.80 -8.50
CA ALA A 201 -34.02 19.79 -8.47
C ALA A 201 -35.31 19.12 -7.98
N GLU A 202 -35.84 19.65 -6.88
CA GLU A 202 -37.18 19.34 -6.39
C GLU A 202 -38.24 19.66 -7.47
N THR A 203 -39.26 18.83 -7.44
CA THR A 203 -40.41 18.68 -8.33
C THR A 203 -41.18 19.98 -8.64
N MET A 204 -41.62 20.15 -9.89
CA MET A 204 -43.01 20.46 -10.28
C MET A 204 -43.22 20.40 -11.79
#